data_AF-A0A7U3CYK5-F1
#
_entry.id   AF-A0A7U3CYK5-F1
#
_cell.length_a   1.000
_cell.length_b   1.000
_cell.length_c   1.000
_cell.angle_alpha   90.00
_cell.angle_beta   90.00
_cell.angle_gamma   90.00
#
_symmetry.space_group_name_H-M   'P 1'
#
loop_
_entity.id
_entity.type
_entity.pdbx_description
1 polymer ?
#
loop_
_entity_poly.entity_id
_entity_poly.type
_entity_poly.pdbx_seq_one_letter_code
_entity_poly.pdbx_strand_id
1 'polypeptide(L)'
;MSSDKSILLYGGIAIVVVIAVFIAIVVSFQPSGSYKLDVSMNAPNYNPNATYLFNTTYFNITISNTGSAPVRGMQVGFYLDDQAIKYYNVSIPAHESAYIRENYTYSQNGTYNFSVVADPSHILDIANSSITSAQLKVNVSNPQQPNLYQYIPSQNTNETYTFTLFPKGMELSSLMDIEYNVSQFKPLLGPDTGISFSIMHDLSPLLNLGNGVYSSYANGTKVYGLWLEGAISNADIKSLLSTYSFPEHGFQKGNSSALFAKLNYTTSFCSYSSKGWTKIFIYYNATEGGNCESMLGSKYNDTEYALLSNATSSHSAEYAKDANFTYKNSTSEGFAISLIGKNYSIYTLSEDGAAGNFASIMGFHPAINISTYHRVCPGYIYVNNSTGLSMCTEYFKSSVPQLQNYSLSDSISISKNYTLQLYSFVDLNYSEDALFNAASLFTKLNITNQYSSWEPLDNNTCSFANSSIGCSYESFNSTSGKYRVKISNGFSSPIKIEAIGCSSYLPVNATTSINETLAAGQSLNASFSCKLASIPISSTVSTYFMNMSYSMSGKQLYADGTLTYADFYVG
;
A
#
# COMPACT_ATOMS: atom_id res chain seq x y z
N MET A 1 -73.52 -57.11 58.31
CA MET A 1 -73.66 -56.00 57.34
C MET A 1 -72.28 -55.39 57.11
N SER A 2 -71.93 -55.12 55.85
CA SER A 2 -70.77 -54.33 55.39
C SER A 2 -69.41 -55.02 55.24
N SER A 3 -69.30 -55.98 54.31
CA SER A 3 -67.98 -56.35 53.72
C SER A 3 -67.98 -56.41 52.19
N ASP A 4 -69.15 -56.54 51.54
CA ASP A 4 -69.20 -56.68 50.08
C ASP A 4 -69.25 -55.36 49.30
N LYS A 5 -69.53 -54.23 49.97
CA LYS A 5 -69.50 -52.90 49.32
C LYS A 5 -68.09 -52.33 49.16
N SER A 6 -67.12 -52.82 49.94
CA SER A 6 -65.74 -52.33 49.94
C SER A 6 -64.98 -52.84 48.71
N ILE A 7 -65.14 -54.12 48.35
CA ILE A 7 -64.43 -54.75 47.23
C ILE A 7 -64.85 -54.15 45.88
N LEU A 8 -66.14 -53.83 45.70
CA LEU A 8 -66.63 -53.15 44.50
C LEU A 8 -66.12 -51.70 44.40
N LEU A 9 -65.97 -51.00 45.53
CA LEU A 9 -65.43 -49.63 45.55
C LEU A 9 -63.92 -49.64 45.26
N TYR A 10 -63.14 -50.52 45.88
CA TYR A 10 -61.71 -50.65 45.63
C TYR A 10 -61.40 -51.20 44.23
N GLY A 11 -62.21 -52.13 43.72
CA GLY A 11 -62.13 -52.61 42.34
C GLY A 11 -62.44 -51.51 41.33
N GLY A 12 -63.48 -50.69 41.59
CA GLY A 12 -63.81 -49.53 40.77
C GLY A 12 -62.72 -48.46 40.76
N ILE A 13 -62.14 -48.14 41.92
CA ILE A 13 -61.04 -47.18 42.03
C ILE A 13 -59.78 -47.71 41.34
N ALA A 14 -59.44 -49.00 41.49
CA ALA A 14 -58.31 -49.60 40.80
C ALA A 14 -58.46 -49.55 39.28
N ILE A 15 -59.66 -49.80 38.75
CA ILE A 15 -59.95 -49.69 37.31
C ILE A 15 -59.82 -48.24 36.85
N VAL A 16 -60.36 -47.27 37.59
CA VAL A 16 -60.25 -45.85 37.24
C VAL A 16 -58.81 -45.36 37.29
N VAL A 17 -58.01 -45.79 38.27
CA VAL A 17 -56.59 -45.46 38.37
C VAL A 17 -55.80 -46.12 37.24
N VAL A 18 -56.07 -47.39 36.91
CA VAL A 18 -55.41 -48.07 35.78
C VAL A 18 -55.79 -47.41 34.45
N ILE A 19 -57.05 -47.00 34.26
CA ILE A 19 -57.48 -46.26 33.07
C ILE A 19 -56.84 -44.87 33.04
N ALA A 20 -56.78 -44.15 34.16
CA ALA A 20 -56.17 -42.83 34.23
C ALA A 20 -54.66 -42.89 34.00
N VAL A 21 -53.98 -43.91 34.53
CA VAL A 21 -52.55 -44.17 34.29
C VAL A 21 -52.33 -44.64 32.86
N PHE A 22 -53.19 -45.49 32.30
CA PHE A 22 -53.11 -45.90 30.89
C PHE A 22 -53.36 -44.72 29.95
N ILE A 23 -54.33 -43.86 30.23
CA ILE A 23 -54.57 -42.62 29.47
C ILE A 23 -53.39 -41.66 29.66
N ALA A 24 -52.85 -41.49 30.86
CA ALA A 24 -51.67 -40.66 31.09
C ALA A 24 -50.44 -41.22 30.35
N ILE A 25 -50.24 -42.53 30.32
CA ILE A 25 -49.19 -43.19 29.56
C ILE A 25 -49.44 -43.04 28.06
N VAL A 26 -50.67 -43.23 27.55
CA VAL A 26 -51.01 -43.09 26.12
C VAL A 26 -50.98 -41.63 25.64
N VAL A 27 -51.27 -40.67 26.52
CA VAL A 27 -51.15 -39.23 26.22
C VAL A 27 -49.69 -38.77 26.32
N SER A 28 -48.88 -39.38 27.20
CA SER A 28 -47.43 -39.12 27.30
C SER A 28 -46.62 -39.87 26.23
N PHE A 29 -47.11 -41.01 25.78
CA PHE A 29 -46.66 -41.82 24.65
C PHE A 29 -47.73 -41.77 23.57
N GLN A 30 -48.03 -40.56 23.05
CA GLN A 30 -48.65 -40.52 21.73
C GLN A 30 -47.75 -41.33 20.80
N PRO A 31 -48.30 -42.33 20.08
CA PRO A 31 -47.52 -43.08 19.11
C PRO A 31 -46.93 -42.07 18.13
N SER A 32 -45.68 -42.32 17.76
CA SER A 32 -44.90 -41.71 16.68
C SER A 32 -45.83 -41.25 15.56
N GLY A 33 -46.38 -40.04 15.68
CA GLY A 33 -47.11 -39.43 14.60
C GLY A 33 -46.04 -39.09 13.61
N SER A 34 -46.01 -39.75 12.45
CA SER A 34 -44.96 -39.52 11.46
C SER A 34 -44.83 -38.02 11.25
N TYR A 35 -43.71 -37.44 11.65
CA TYR A 35 -43.52 -36.00 11.54
C TYR A 35 -43.53 -35.66 10.05
N LYS A 36 -44.19 -34.55 9.69
CA LYS A 36 -44.20 -34.07 8.31
C LYS A 36 -43.52 -32.71 8.30
N LEU A 37 -42.31 -32.71 7.75
CA LEU A 37 -41.48 -31.52 7.63
C LEU A 37 -41.24 -31.25 6.16
N ASP A 38 -41.19 -29.96 5.83
CA ASP A 38 -40.79 -29.47 4.52
C ASP A 38 -39.67 -28.44 4.73
N VAL A 39 -38.55 -28.63 4.04
CA VAL A 39 -37.41 -27.72 4.11
C VAL A 39 -37.22 -27.05 2.76
N SER A 40 -37.17 -25.72 2.79
CA SER A 40 -36.83 -24.93 1.62
C SER A 40 -35.67 -23.99 1.93
N MET A 41 -34.85 -23.75 0.92
CA MET A 41 -33.75 -22.81 0.97
C MET A 41 -33.80 -21.95 -0.29
N ASN A 42 -33.75 -20.64 -0.12
CA ASN A 42 -33.62 -19.70 -1.22
C ASN A 42 -32.48 -18.72 -0.95
N ALA A 43 -31.92 -18.18 -2.03
CA ALA A 43 -30.91 -17.12 -1.95
C ALA A 43 -31.37 -15.94 -2.82
N PRO A 44 -32.06 -14.94 -2.25
CA PRO A 44 -32.70 -13.88 -3.02
C PRO A 44 -31.71 -13.00 -3.80
N ASN A 45 -30.46 -12.91 -3.34
CA ASN A 45 -29.41 -12.13 -3.99
C ASN A 45 -28.46 -12.98 -4.84
N TYR A 46 -28.72 -14.28 -4.98
CA TYR A 46 -27.92 -15.13 -5.86
C TYR A 46 -28.31 -14.90 -7.32
N ASN A 47 -27.31 -14.62 -8.15
CA ASN A 47 -27.45 -14.61 -9.59
C ASN A 47 -26.34 -15.50 -10.19
N PRO A 48 -26.69 -16.60 -10.88
CA PRO A 48 -25.72 -17.55 -11.43
C PRO A 48 -24.74 -16.92 -12.43
N ASN A 49 -25.13 -15.81 -13.06
CA ASN A 49 -24.32 -15.10 -14.05
C ASN A 49 -23.63 -13.85 -13.48
N ALA A 50 -23.79 -13.55 -12.19
CA ALA A 50 -23.28 -12.32 -11.58
C ALA A 50 -22.84 -12.48 -10.12
N THR A 51 -22.45 -13.70 -9.71
CA THR A 51 -21.84 -13.96 -8.41
C THR A 51 -20.33 -14.11 -8.58
N TYR A 52 -19.59 -13.24 -7.89
CA TYR A 52 -18.14 -13.14 -8.01
C TYR A 52 -17.48 -13.37 -6.64
N LEU A 53 -16.16 -13.49 -6.65
CA LEU A 53 -15.34 -13.47 -5.43
C LEU A 53 -15.74 -12.31 -4.52
N PHE A 54 -15.69 -12.58 -3.21
CA PHE A 54 -16.01 -11.67 -2.11
C PHE A 54 -17.46 -11.17 -2.05
N ASN A 55 -18.34 -11.60 -2.96
CA ASN A 55 -19.78 -11.41 -2.78
C ASN A 55 -20.28 -12.26 -1.60
N THR A 56 -21.20 -11.70 -0.83
CA THR A 56 -21.93 -12.44 0.21
C THR A 56 -23.27 -12.90 -0.31
N THR A 57 -23.53 -14.21 -0.33
CA THR A 57 -24.88 -14.75 -0.56
C THR A 57 -25.62 -14.84 0.78
N TYR A 58 -26.88 -14.40 0.80
CA TYR A 58 -27.78 -14.56 1.94
C TYR A 58 -28.74 -15.70 1.65
N PHE A 59 -28.87 -16.64 2.56
CA PHE A 59 -29.76 -17.80 2.47
C PHE A 59 -30.93 -17.58 3.42
N ASN A 60 -32.16 -17.62 2.90
CA ASN A 60 -33.34 -17.78 3.74
C ASN A 60 -33.76 -19.24 3.72
N ILE A 61 -33.77 -19.81 4.91
CA ILE A 61 -34.09 -21.21 5.14
C ILE A 61 -35.42 -21.23 5.88
N THR A 62 -36.38 -21.96 5.34
CA THR A 62 -37.69 -22.14 5.95
C THR A 62 -37.92 -23.61 6.20
N ILE A 63 -38.26 -23.94 7.44
CA ILE A 63 -38.61 -25.30 7.86
C ILE A 63 -40.06 -25.25 8.31
N SER A 64 -40.92 -25.98 7.63
CA SER A 64 -42.37 -25.98 7.87
C SER A 64 -42.78 -27.31 8.47
N ASN A 65 -43.45 -27.25 9.63
CA ASN A 65 -44.10 -28.41 10.20
C ASN A 65 -45.50 -28.54 9.60
N THR A 66 -45.63 -29.40 8.59
CA THR A 66 -46.93 -29.67 7.94
C THR A 66 -47.73 -30.76 8.67
N GLY A 67 -47.15 -31.36 9.71
CA GLY A 67 -47.79 -32.34 10.58
C GLY A 67 -48.66 -31.69 11.66
N SER A 68 -49.52 -32.50 12.26
CA SER A 68 -50.41 -32.10 13.36
C SER A 68 -49.75 -32.15 14.74
N ALA A 69 -48.55 -32.72 14.85
CA ALA A 69 -47.78 -32.80 16.09
C ALA A 69 -46.69 -31.71 16.13
N PRO A 70 -46.49 -31.01 17.25
CA PRO A 70 -45.40 -30.05 17.39
C PRO A 70 -44.04 -30.77 17.42
N VAL A 71 -43.04 -30.17 16.77
CA VAL A 71 -41.64 -30.59 16.80
C VAL A 71 -40.91 -29.77 17.85
N ARG A 72 -40.11 -30.41 18.72
CA ARG A 72 -39.39 -29.74 19.81
C ARG A 72 -37.92 -30.11 19.78
N GLY A 73 -37.05 -29.09 19.86
CA GLY A 73 -35.61 -29.26 19.99
C GLY A 73 -34.93 -30.00 18.83
N MET A 74 -35.53 -29.97 17.64
CA MET A 74 -34.97 -30.63 16.46
C MET A 74 -33.70 -29.93 16.01
N GLN A 75 -32.66 -30.70 15.72
CA GLN A 75 -31.44 -30.16 15.15
C GLN A 75 -31.61 -29.90 13.65
N VAL A 76 -31.09 -28.78 13.17
CA VAL A 76 -31.00 -28.43 11.75
C VAL A 76 -29.55 -28.13 11.43
N GLY A 77 -28.99 -28.81 10.45
CA GLY A 77 -27.63 -28.54 9.97
C GLY A 77 -27.63 -27.72 8.69
N PHE A 78 -26.74 -26.74 8.61
CA PHE A 78 -26.38 -26.01 7.39
C PHE A 78 -24.98 -26.43 6.97
N TYR A 79 -24.84 -26.94 5.75
CA TYR A 79 -23.64 -27.58 5.24
C TYR A 79 -23.15 -26.86 3.98
N LEU A 80 -21.83 -26.87 3.79
CA LEU A 80 -21.16 -26.54 2.54
C LEU A 80 -20.30 -27.73 2.13
N ASP A 81 -20.50 -28.23 0.92
CA ASP A 81 -19.76 -29.36 0.36
C ASP A 81 -19.72 -30.55 1.33
N ASP A 82 -20.90 -30.86 1.88
CA ASP A 82 -21.18 -31.91 2.87
C ASP A 82 -20.49 -31.71 4.25
N GLN A 83 -19.80 -30.59 4.47
CA GLN A 83 -19.25 -30.22 5.77
C GLN A 83 -20.21 -29.28 6.53
N ALA A 84 -20.53 -29.63 7.77
CA ALA A 84 -21.40 -28.80 8.60
C ALA A 84 -20.72 -27.48 8.94
N ILE A 85 -21.32 -26.36 8.53
CA ILE A 85 -20.89 -25.02 8.91
C ILE A 85 -21.54 -24.63 10.24
N LYS A 86 -22.82 -24.96 10.44
CA LYS A 86 -23.59 -24.52 11.60
C LYS A 86 -24.77 -25.43 11.90
N TYR A 87 -25.14 -25.51 13.19
CA TYR A 87 -26.31 -26.23 13.66
C TYR A 87 -27.25 -25.30 14.43
N TYR A 88 -28.56 -25.57 14.33
CA TYR A 88 -29.62 -24.88 15.07
C TYR A 88 -30.47 -25.89 15.81
N ASN A 89 -30.97 -25.50 16.98
CA ASN A 89 -32.04 -26.22 17.65
C ASN A 89 -33.35 -25.48 17.43
N VAL A 90 -34.32 -26.15 16.81
CA VAL A 90 -35.56 -25.55 16.34
C VAL A 90 -36.75 -26.29 16.96
N SER A 91 -37.70 -25.53 17.49
CA SER A 91 -39.00 -26.05 17.90
C SER A 91 -40.07 -25.37 17.07
N ILE A 92 -40.95 -26.16 16.46
CA ILE A 92 -41.94 -25.70 15.49
C ILE A 92 -43.30 -26.23 15.91
N PRO A 93 -44.28 -25.36 16.24
CA PRO A 93 -45.65 -25.79 16.47
C PRO A 93 -46.23 -26.54 15.26
N ALA A 94 -47.34 -27.25 15.47
CA ALA A 94 -48.06 -27.89 14.37
C ALA A 94 -48.54 -26.84 13.36
N HIS A 95 -48.39 -27.12 12.06
CA HIS A 95 -48.80 -26.24 10.96
C HIS A 95 -48.10 -24.87 10.89
N GLU A 96 -46.97 -24.71 11.59
CA GLU A 96 -46.17 -23.47 11.61
C GLU A 96 -44.81 -23.66 10.95
N SER A 97 -44.09 -22.55 10.74
CA SER A 97 -42.75 -22.55 10.14
C SER A 97 -41.72 -21.83 11.00
N ALA A 98 -40.48 -22.32 10.97
CA ALA A 98 -39.31 -21.62 11.48
C ALA A 98 -38.50 -21.02 10.32
N TYR A 99 -37.88 -19.87 10.59
CA TYR A 99 -37.09 -19.13 9.62
C TYR A 99 -35.67 -18.94 10.15
N ILE A 100 -34.69 -19.35 9.35
CA ILE A 100 -33.27 -19.21 9.64
C ILE A 100 -32.65 -18.37 8.51
N ARG A 101 -31.78 -17.44 8.87
CA ARG A 101 -31.03 -16.61 7.92
C ARG A 101 -29.56 -16.87 8.10
N GLU A 102 -28.90 -17.29 7.02
CA GLU A 102 -27.46 -17.47 6.98
C GLU A 102 -26.84 -16.70 5.84
N ASN A 103 -25.53 -16.53 5.91
CA ASN A 103 -24.77 -15.92 4.83
C ASN A 103 -23.42 -16.60 4.65
N TYR A 104 -22.85 -16.43 3.47
CA TYR A 104 -21.53 -16.95 3.14
C TYR A 104 -20.84 -16.02 2.15
N THR A 105 -19.56 -15.72 2.39
CA THR A 105 -18.70 -14.89 1.54
C THR A 105 -17.63 -15.76 0.89
N TYR A 106 -17.50 -15.68 -0.43
CA TYR A 106 -16.62 -16.57 -1.19
C TYR A 106 -15.21 -15.98 -1.32
N SER A 107 -14.19 -16.68 -0.83
CA SER A 107 -12.78 -16.29 -1.03
C SER A 107 -12.15 -16.92 -2.27
N GLN A 108 -12.82 -17.90 -2.89
CA GLN A 108 -12.34 -18.63 -4.07
C GLN A 108 -13.45 -18.82 -5.10
N ASN A 109 -13.04 -18.99 -6.37
CA ASN A 109 -13.96 -19.21 -7.46
C ASN A 109 -14.25 -20.71 -7.56
N GLY A 110 -15.46 -21.07 -7.98
CA GLY A 110 -15.86 -22.47 -8.04
C GLY A 110 -17.35 -22.66 -7.86
N THR A 111 -17.74 -23.93 -7.74
CA THR A 111 -19.12 -24.33 -7.44
C THR A 111 -19.19 -24.77 -5.99
N TYR A 112 -20.03 -24.08 -5.22
CA TYR A 112 -20.30 -24.35 -3.81
C TYR A 112 -21.64 -25.05 -3.69
N ASN A 113 -21.68 -26.21 -3.02
CA ASN A 113 -22.92 -26.94 -2.78
C ASN A 113 -23.41 -26.73 -1.35
N PHE A 114 -24.41 -25.87 -1.19
CA PHE A 114 -25.05 -25.67 0.11
C PHE A 114 -26.17 -26.68 0.29
N SER A 115 -26.27 -27.25 1.49
CA SER A 115 -27.41 -28.04 1.89
C SER A 115 -27.90 -27.68 3.29
N VAL A 116 -29.20 -27.79 3.48
CA VAL A 116 -29.84 -27.73 4.79
C VAL A 116 -30.47 -29.09 5.02
N VAL A 117 -30.28 -29.66 6.21
CA VAL A 117 -30.89 -30.91 6.61
C VAL A 117 -31.55 -30.72 7.97
N ALA A 118 -32.86 -30.91 8.04
CA ALA A 118 -33.60 -31.03 9.28
C ALA A 118 -33.49 -32.45 9.81
N ASP A 119 -33.25 -32.57 11.11
CA ASP A 119 -32.99 -33.83 11.82
C ASP A 119 -31.87 -34.68 11.18
N PRO A 120 -30.63 -34.16 11.08
CA PRO A 120 -29.52 -34.88 10.46
C PRO A 120 -29.12 -36.16 11.22
N SER A 121 -29.50 -36.27 12.50
CA SER A 121 -29.30 -37.47 13.32
C SER A 121 -30.41 -38.52 13.19
N HIS A 122 -31.46 -38.22 12.41
CA HIS A 122 -32.61 -39.10 12.19
C HIS A 122 -33.27 -39.59 13.50
N ILE A 123 -33.35 -38.71 14.50
CA ILE A 123 -33.97 -39.03 15.80
C ILE A 123 -35.50 -39.02 15.68
N LEU A 124 -36.05 -38.22 14.77
CA LEU A 124 -37.48 -38.09 14.52
C LEU A 124 -37.92 -39.08 13.43
N ASP A 125 -39.05 -39.74 13.67
CA ASP A 125 -39.70 -40.61 12.68
C ASP A 125 -40.44 -39.76 11.64
N ILE A 126 -39.71 -39.32 10.61
CA ILE A 126 -40.20 -38.47 9.53
C ILE A 126 -40.56 -39.36 8.33
N ALA A 127 -41.84 -39.35 7.92
CA ALA A 127 -42.35 -40.27 6.89
C ALA A 127 -41.68 -40.12 5.50
N ASN A 128 -41.06 -38.97 5.23
CA ASN A 128 -40.29 -38.76 4.01
C ASN A 128 -39.05 -37.91 4.29
N SER A 129 -37.89 -38.56 4.46
CA SER A 129 -36.62 -37.88 4.69
C SER A 129 -36.08 -37.14 3.45
N SER A 130 -36.59 -37.40 2.23
CA SER A 130 -36.14 -36.68 1.03
C SER A 130 -36.58 -35.20 1.00
N ILE A 131 -37.63 -34.84 1.73
CA ILE A 131 -38.16 -33.47 1.84
C ILE A 131 -37.67 -32.73 3.10
N THR A 132 -36.86 -33.40 3.93
CA THR A 132 -36.22 -32.78 5.11
C THR A 132 -34.90 -32.11 4.75
N SER A 133 -34.57 -32.05 3.46
CA SER A 133 -33.37 -31.38 2.99
C SER A 133 -33.65 -30.48 1.80
N ALA A 134 -32.90 -29.40 1.72
CA ALA A 134 -32.87 -28.52 0.57
C ALA A 134 -31.42 -28.32 0.15
N GLN A 135 -31.18 -28.21 -1.16
CA GLN A 135 -29.86 -27.95 -1.72
C GLN A 135 -29.89 -26.74 -2.63
N LEU A 136 -28.80 -25.98 -2.63
CA LEU A 136 -28.59 -24.87 -3.55
C LEU A 136 -27.13 -24.86 -3.99
N LYS A 137 -26.92 -24.96 -5.31
CA LYS A 137 -25.61 -24.80 -5.91
C LYS A 137 -25.38 -23.33 -6.24
N VAL A 138 -24.26 -22.79 -5.78
CA VAL A 138 -23.83 -21.42 -6.07
C VAL A 138 -22.55 -21.48 -6.89
N ASN A 139 -22.62 -20.95 -8.11
CA ASN A 139 -21.46 -20.78 -8.98
C ASN A 139 -20.85 -19.39 -8.77
N VAL A 140 -19.56 -19.36 -8.46
CA VAL A 140 -18.77 -18.14 -8.19
C VAL A 140 -17.70 -18.02 -9.26
N SER A 141 -17.68 -16.88 -9.96
CA SER A 141 -16.71 -16.61 -11.02
C SER A 141 -15.59 -15.68 -10.52
N ASN A 142 -14.42 -15.76 -11.17
CA ASN A 142 -13.42 -14.70 -11.06
C ASN A 142 -14.00 -13.37 -11.57
N PRO A 143 -13.56 -12.21 -11.04
CA PRO A 143 -13.89 -10.92 -11.62
C PRO A 143 -13.54 -10.88 -13.12
N GLN A 144 -14.35 -10.17 -13.90
CA GLN A 144 -14.05 -10.01 -15.32
C GLN A 144 -12.74 -9.24 -15.48
N GLN A 145 -11.89 -9.59 -16.46
CA GLN A 145 -10.68 -8.80 -16.75
C GLN A 145 -11.01 -7.29 -16.84
N PRO A 146 -10.36 -6.43 -16.04
CA PRO A 146 -10.72 -5.03 -15.97
C PRO A 146 -10.29 -4.31 -17.27
N ASN A 147 -11.22 -3.58 -17.89
CA ASN A 147 -10.85 -2.59 -18.89
C ASN A 147 -10.61 -1.26 -18.18
N LEU A 148 -9.33 -0.97 -17.89
CA LEU A 148 -8.91 0.21 -17.15
C LEU A 148 -9.21 1.51 -17.91
N TYR A 149 -9.22 1.50 -19.24
CA TYR A 149 -9.38 2.70 -20.05
C TYR A 149 -10.82 2.97 -20.50
N GLN A 150 -11.77 2.07 -20.17
CA GLN A 150 -13.16 2.13 -20.61
C GLN A 150 -13.84 3.51 -20.45
N TYR A 151 -13.52 4.20 -19.35
CA TYR A 151 -14.09 5.49 -18.99
C TYR A 151 -13.04 6.60 -18.91
N ILE A 152 -11.81 6.35 -19.37
CA ILE A 152 -10.72 7.29 -19.29
C ILE A 152 -10.56 7.97 -20.66
N PRO A 153 -10.61 9.31 -20.74
CA PRO A 153 -10.38 10.01 -22.00
C PRO A 153 -9.03 9.63 -22.63
N SER A 154 -9.04 9.28 -23.91
CA SER A 154 -7.89 8.63 -24.57
C SER A 154 -7.14 9.54 -25.57
N GLN A 155 -7.33 10.86 -25.48
CA GLN A 155 -6.74 11.84 -26.40
C GLN A 155 -6.07 12.98 -25.62
N ASN A 156 -4.91 13.43 -26.10
CA ASN A 156 -4.11 14.50 -25.51
C ASN A 156 -3.62 14.21 -24.07
N THR A 157 -3.40 12.92 -23.77
CA THR A 157 -2.76 12.44 -22.56
C THR A 157 -1.27 12.83 -22.58
N ASN A 158 -0.82 13.53 -21.54
CA ASN A 158 0.59 13.89 -21.33
C ASN A 158 1.36 12.74 -20.67
N GLU A 159 0.74 12.13 -19.68
CA GLU A 159 1.25 10.96 -18.98
C GLU A 159 0.11 10.00 -18.64
N THR A 160 0.37 8.70 -18.75
CA THR A 160 -0.50 7.65 -18.26
C THR A 160 0.29 6.66 -17.43
N TYR A 161 -0.36 6.11 -16.40
CA TYR A 161 0.18 5.09 -15.52
C TYR A 161 -0.88 4.01 -15.38
N THR A 162 -0.46 2.75 -15.35
CA THR A 162 -1.29 1.64 -14.91
C THR A 162 -0.58 0.92 -13.80
N PHE A 163 -1.32 0.36 -12.87
CA PHE A 163 -0.74 -0.36 -11.75
C PHE A 163 -1.62 -1.52 -11.30
N THR A 164 -0.96 -2.48 -10.67
CA THR A 164 -1.57 -3.57 -9.92
C THR A 164 -0.90 -3.58 -8.56
N LEU A 165 -1.68 -3.39 -7.49
CA LEU A 165 -1.20 -3.33 -6.12
C LEU A 165 -1.93 -4.37 -5.27
N PHE A 166 -1.18 -5.06 -4.43
CA PHE A 166 -1.71 -5.87 -3.34
C PHE A 166 -2.04 -4.98 -2.14
N PRO A 167 -2.77 -5.48 -1.12
CA PRO A 167 -3.27 -4.66 -0.02
C PRO A 167 -2.20 -3.81 0.67
N LYS A 168 -1.04 -4.39 1.04
CA LYS A 168 0.07 -3.61 1.63
C LYS A 168 0.68 -2.65 0.62
N GLY A 169 0.79 -3.04 -0.65
CA GLY A 169 1.28 -2.17 -1.71
C GLY A 169 0.46 -0.89 -1.90
N MET A 170 -0.86 -0.94 -1.72
CA MET A 170 -1.70 0.27 -1.76
C MET A 170 -1.42 1.22 -0.60
N GLU A 171 -1.27 0.68 0.61
CA GLU A 171 -0.93 1.46 1.80
C GLU A 171 0.46 2.09 1.66
N LEU A 172 1.46 1.29 1.28
CA LEU A 172 2.84 1.73 1.12
C LEU A 172 2.99 2.78 0.01
N SER A 173 2.36 2.58 -1.15
CA SER A 173 2.40 3.56 -2.23
C SER A 173 1.81 4.91 -1.82
N SER A 174 0.72 4.90 -1.04
CA SER A 174 0.10 6.11 -0.50
C SER A 174 0.99 6.81 0.54
N LEU A 175 1.65 6.02 1.40
CA LEU A 175 2.62 6.54 2.37
C LEU A 175 3.82 7.20 1.68
N MET A 176 4.36 6.54 0.65
CA MET A 176 5.51 7.03 -0.10
C MET A 176 5.21 8.35 -0.83
N ASP A 177 4.00 8.50 -1.38
CA ASP A 177 3.56 9.74 -2.02
C ASP A 177 3.38 10.87 -0.99
N ILE A 178 2.67 10.63 0.11
CA ILE A 178 2.38 11.68 1.11
C ILE A 178 3.62 12.14 1.87
N GLU A 179 4.44 11.20 2.37
CA GLU A 179 5.55 11.53 3.25
C GLU A 179 6.83 11.91 2.52
N TYR A 180 7.05 11.33 1.34
CA TYR A 180 8.31 11.46 0.60
C TYR A 180 8.14 12.04 -0.79
N ASN A 181 6.91 12.37 -1.22
CA ASN A 181 6.62 12.92 -2.54
C ASN A 181 7.14 12.01 -3.68
N VAL A 182 7.10 10.70 -3.47
CA VAL A 182 7.48 9.69 -4.47
C VAL A 182 6.34 9.54 -5.47
N SER A 183 6.34 10.44 -6.45
CA SER A 183 5.31 10.62 -7.47
C SER A 183 5.11 9.44 -8.44
N GLN A 184 5.91 8.38 -8.33
CA GLN A 184 5.97 7.27 -9.27
C GLN A 184 4.79 6.31 -9.14
N PHE A 185 4.22 6.21 -7.95
CA PHE A 185 2.94 5.53 -7.75
C PHE A 185 1.74 6.48 -7.87
N LYS A 186 1.99 7.80 -7.91
CA LYS A 186 1.02 8.92 -7.89
C LYS A 186 0.02 8.78 -6.70
N PRO A 187 -0.64 9.85 -6.28
CA PRO A 187 -1.67 9.70 -5.26
C PRO A 187 -2.82 8.84 -5.82
N LEU A 188 -3.06 7.67 -5.23
CA LEU A 188 -4.14 6.75 -5.63
C LEU A 188 -5.51 7.44 -5.63
N LEU A 189 -5.68 8.50 -4.82
CA LEU A 189 -6.90 9.29 -4.71
C LEU A 189 -6.80 10.72 -5.27
N GLY A 190 -5.74 11.01 -6.02
CA GLY A 190 -5.58 12.28 -6.72
C GLY A 190 -4.83 13.38 -5.95
N PRO A 191 -4.56 14.50 -6.64
CA PRO A 191 -3.45 15.42 -6.32
C PRO A 191 -3.59 16.23 -5.02
N ASP A 192 -4.68 16.09 -4.28
CA ASP A 192 -4.97 16.97 -3.12
C ASP A 192 -5.82 16.26 -2.05
N THR A 193 -5.44 15.03 -1.68
CA THR A 193 -6.11 14.32 -0.59
C THR A 193 -5.07 13.82 0.40
N GLY A 194 -4.65 14.68 1.34
CA GLY A 194 -3.77 14.31 2.47
C GLY A 194 -4.33 13.22 3.39
N ILE A 195 -5.51 12.69 3.06
CA ILE A 195 -6.18 11.55 3.68
C ILE A 195 -6.06 10.26 2.85
N SER A 196 -5.32 10.27 1.73
CA SER A 196 -5.19 9.10 0.84
C SER A 196 -4.69 7.88 1.59
N PHE A 197 -3.64 8.06 2.40
CA PHE A 197 -3.08 7.01 3.23
C PHE A 197 -4.13 6.45 4.19
N SER A 198 -4.85 7.30 4.93
CA SER A 198 -5.88 6.86 5.87
C SER A 198 -7.00 6.09 5.18
N ILE A 199 -7.47 6.56 4.03
CA ILE A 199 -8.48 5.83 3.25
C ILE A 199 -7.96 4.47 2.79
N MET A 200 -6.74 4.41 2.26
CA MET A 200 -6.17 3.15 1.77
C MET A 200 -5.86 2.19 2.92
N HIS A 201 -5.45 2.70 4.08
CA HIS A 201 -5.27 1.93 5.30
C HIS A 201 -6.61 1.34 5.79
N ASP A 202 -7.71 2.10 5.75
CA ASP A 202 -9.04 1.60 6.14
C ASP A 202 -9.59 0.57 5.13
N LEU A 203 -9.25 0.71 3.84
CA LEU A 203 -9.71 -0.19 2.78
C LEU A 203 -8.83 -1.44 2.63
N SER A 204 -7.53 -1.39 2.97
CA SER A 204 -6.59 -2.49 2.76
C SER A 204 -7.04 -3.83 3.37
N PRO A 205 -7.67 -3.91 4.55
CA PRO A 205 -8.12 -5.19 5.12
C PRO A 205 -9.28 -5.82 4.34
N LEU A 206 -9.99 -5.02 3.53
CA LEU A 206 -11.11 -5.48 2.71
C LEU A 206 -10.67 -5.86 1.29
N LEU A 207 -9.43 -5.55 0.92
CA LEU A 207 -8.89 -5.76 -0.42
C LEU A 207 -8.19 -7.10 -0.56
N ASN A 208 -8.31 -7.69 -1.75
CA ASN A 208 -7.47 -8.79 -2.22
C ASN A 208 -6.46 -8.29 -3.25
N LEU A 209 -6.91 -7.43 -4.16
CA LEU A 209 -6.15 -6.90 -5.27
C LEU A 209 -6.77 -5.58 -5.71
N GLY A 210 -5.96 -4.64 -6.20
CA GLY A 210 -6.52 -3.57 -7.02
C GLY A 210 -5.67 -3.27 -8.24
N ASN A 211 -6.39 -2.94 -9.29
CA ASN A 211 -5.82 -2.44 -10.53
C ASN A 211 -6.22 -0.99 -10.68
N GLY A 212 -5.34 -0.18 -11.25
CA GLY A 212 -5.69 1.21 -11.48
C GLY A 212 -5.00 1.80 -12.69
N VAL A 213 -5.51 2.97 -13.05
CA VAL A 213 -5.00 3.82 -14.11
C VAL A 213 -5.03 5.25 -13.65
N TYR A 214 -3.99 5.98 -14.04
CA TYR A 214 -3.92 7.42 -13.91
C TYR A 214 -3.62 8.01 -15.28
N SER A 215 -4.27 9.13 -15.61
CA SER A 215 -4.01 9.89 -16.82
C SER A 215 -4.03 11.38 -16.51
N SER A 216 -3.04 12.10 -17.03
CA SER A 216 -3.00 13.57 -16.99
C SER A 216 -3.03 14.16 -18.39
N TYR A 217 -3.63 15.34 -18.52
CA TYR A 217 -3.92 15.96 -19.82
C TYR A 217 -3.26 17.33 -19.92
N ALA A 218 -3.06 17.79 -21.16
CA ALA A 218 -2.42 19.08 -21.45
C ALA A 218 -3.14 20.29 -20.83
N ASN A 219 -4.45 20.21 -20.59
CA ASN A 219 -5.23 21.26 -19.93
C ASN A 219 -5.14 21.23 -18.40
N GLY A 220 -4.34 20.33 -17.81
CA GLY A 220 -4.17 20.17 -16.37
C GLY A 220 -5.17 19.21 -15.71
N THR A 221 -6.18 18.72 -16.43
CA THR A 221 -7.10 17.69 -15.93
C THR A 221 -6.32 16.43 -15.56
N LYS A 222 -6.77 15.74 -14.51
CA LYS A 222 -6.22 14.47 -14.04
C LYS A 222 -7.35 13.51 -13.74
N VAL A 223 -7.20 12.25 -14.14
CA VAL A 223 -8.21 11.21 -13.96
C VAL A 223 -7.56 9.98 -13.35
N TYR A 224 -8.24 9.39 -12.37
CA TYR A 224 -7.87 8.14 -11.73
C TYR A 224 -9.04 7.17 -11.87
N GLY A 225 -8.73 5.92 -12.20
CA GLY A 225 -9.67 4.81 -12.15
C GLY A 225 -9.08 3.67 -11.35
N LEU A 226 -9.83 3.14 -10.40
CA LEU A 226 -9.46 2.00 -9.56
C LEU A 226 -10.49 0.89 -9.72
N TRP A 227 -10.02 -0.34 -9.82
CA TRP A 227 -10.78 -1.57 -9.84
C TRP A 227 -10.31 -2.40 -8.66
N LEU A 228 -11.13 -2.40 -7.61
CA LEU A 228 -10.84 -3.03 -6.34
C LEU A 228 -11.57 -4.37 -6.26
N GLU A 229 -10.81 -5.45 -6.11
CA GLU A 229 -11.32 -6.77 -5.79
C GLU A 229 -11.22 -6.96 -4.28
N GLY A 230 -12.32 -7.33 -3.64
CA GLY A 230 -12.38 -7.48 -2.20
C GLY A 230 -13.80 -7.41 -1.65
N ALA A 231 -13.91 -7.56 -0.34
CA ALA A 231 -15.18 -7.48 0.39
C ALA A 231 -15.59 -6.02 0.64
N ILE A 232 -15.65 -5.23 -0.43
CA ILE A 232 -15.98 -3.79 -0.39
C ILE A 232 -17.39 -3.57 -0.93
N SER A 233 -18.27 -3.05 -0.09
CA SER A 233 -19.63 -2.67 -0.45
C SER A 233 -19.77 -1.15 -0.65
N ASN A 234 -20.85 -0.73 -1.32
CA ASN A 234 -21.21 0.69 -1.36
C ASN A 234 -21.48 1.28 0.05
N ALA A 235 -21.84 0.45 1.04
CA ALA A 235 -22.03 0.92 2.41
C ALA A 235 -20.69 1.26 3.07
N ASP A 236 -19.64 0.48 2.79
CA ASP A 236 -18.28 0.73 3.30
C ASP A 236 -17.73 2.03 2.71
N ILE A 237 -17.89 2.23 1.38
CA ILE A 237 -17.49 3.49 0.72
C ILE A 237 -18.28 4.68 1.27
N LYS A 238 -19.59 4.52 1.51
CA LYS A 238 -20.41 5.59 2.09
C LYS A 238 -19.97 5.94 3.51
N SER A 239 -19.69 4.92 4.33
CA SER A 239 -19.18 5.10 5.69
C SER A 239 -17.85 5.85 5.68
N LEU A 240 -16.94 5.45 4.78
CA LEU A 240 -15.66 6.10 4.59
C LEU A 240 -15.82 7.58 4.22
N LEU A 241 -16.62 7.91 3.20
CA LEU A 241 -16.87 9.30 2.82
C LEU A 241 -17.47 10.13 3.96
N SER A 242 -18.36 9.52 4.75
CA SER A 242 -18.98 10.14 5.92
C SER A 242 -17.96 10.44 7.02
N THR A 243 -17.00 9.54 7.28
CA THR A 243 -15.90 9.75 8.24
C THR A 243 -15.12 11.02 7.96
N TYR A 244 -14.93 11.35 6.68
CA TYR A 244 -14.22 12.56 6.24
C TYR A 244 -15.15 13.74 5.88
N SER A 245 -16.45 13.64 6.19
CA SER A 245 -17.46 14.69 5.97
C SER A 245 -17.60 15.13 4.50
N PHE A 246 -17.37 14.22 3.56
CA PHE A 246 -17.62 14.52 2.14
C PHE A 246 -19.10 14.31 1.80
N PRO A 247 -19.80 15.34 1.31
CA PRO A 247 -21.20 15.20 0.93
C PRO A 247 -21.34 14.30 -0.28
N GLU A 248 -22.20 13.30 -0.14
CA GLU A 248 -22.44 12.27 -1.15
C GLU A 248 -23.91 12.14 -1.54
N HIS A 249 -24.16 11.74 -2.79
CA HIS A 249 -25.49 11.32 -3.25
C HIS A 249 -25.41 10.06 -4.10
N GLY A 250 -26.50 9.30 -4.12
CA GLY A 250 -26.64 8.13 -4.97
C GLY A 250 -27.11 8.50 -6.38
N PHE A 251 -26.59 7.80 -7.39
CA PHE A 251 -27.10 7.87 -8.76
C PHE A 251 -27.11 6.47 -9.40
N GLN A 252 -27.64 6.35 -10.63
CA GLN A 252 -27.71 5.07 -11.34
C GLN A 252 -26.69 5.02 -12.49
N LYS A 253 -25.88 3.95 -12.52
CA LYS A 253 -24.95 3.65 -13.60
C LYS A 253 -25.34 2.32 -14.27
N GLY A 254 -26.16 2.41 -15.30
CA GLY A 254 -26.79 1.22 -15.88
C GLY A 254 -27.75 0.60 -14.86
N ASN A 255 -27.53 -0.67 -14.50
CA ASN A 255 -28.32 -1.37 -13.47
C ASN A 255 -27.65 -1.34 -12.08
N SER A 256 -26.53 -0.63 -11.94
CA SER A 256 -25.76 -0.57 -10.70
C SER A 256 -26.03 0.75 -9.97
N SER A 257 -26.31 0.67 -8.66
CA SER A 257 -26.29 1.83 -7.79
C SER A 257 -24.86 2.36 -7.66
N ALA A 258 -24.71 3.65 -7.88
CA ALA A 258 -23.45 4.37 -7.81
C ALA A 258 -23.52 5.48 -6.76
N LEU A 259 -22.37 5.93 -6.28
CA LEU A 259 -22.21 7.05 -5.38
C LEU A 259 -21.40 8.13 -6.08
N PHE A 260 -21.77 9.39 -5.84
CA PHE A 260 -21.00 10.57 -6.21
C PHE A 260 -20.68 11.38 -4.96
N ALA A 261 -19.47 11.92 -4.86
CA ALA A 261 -19.09 12.89 -3.85
C ALA A 261 -18.18 13.97 -4.44
N LYS A 262 -18.26 15.19 -3.91
CA LYS A 262 -17.27 16.24 -4.17
C LYS A 262 -16.25 16.22 -3.04
N LEU A 263 -14.99 15.94 -3.36
CA LEU A 263 -13.90 15.97 -2.38
C LEU A 263 -13.46 17.42 -2.13
N ASN A 264 -13.43 18.24 -3.19
CA ASN A 264 -13.23 19.68 -3.13
C ASN A 264 -13.87 20.36 -4.36
N TYR A 265 -13.54 21.63 -4.63
CA TYR A 265 -14.10 22.40 -5.74
C TYR A 265 -13.63 21.94 -7.13
N THR A 266 -12.49 21.24 -7.22
CA THR A 266 -11.92 20.73 -8.48
C THR A 266 -12.01 19.21 -8.61
N THR A 267 -12.23 18.49 -7.51
CA THR A 267 -12.10 17.03 -7.44
C THR A 267 -13.42 16.37 -7.10
N SER A 268 -13.83 15.43 -7.95
CA SER A 268 -15.02 14.61 -7.74
C SER A 268 -14.68 13.13 -7.70
N PHE A 269 -15.45 12.39 -6.91
CA PHE A 269 -15.31 10.97 -6.63
C PHE A 269 -16.59 10.25 -7.03
N CYS A 270 -16.46 9.14 -7.74
CA CYS A 270 -17.58 8.26 -8.07
C CYS A 270 -17.22 6.82 -7.75
N SER A 271 -18.16 6.05 -7.20
CA SER A 271 -17.97 4.62 -6.99
C SER A 271 -19.18 3.79 -7.40
N TYR A 272 -18.96 2.60 -7.94
CA TYR A 272 -20.01 1.62 -8.17
C TYR A 272 -19.45 0.20 -8.26
N SER A 273 -20.28 -0.79 -7.97
CA SER A 273 -19.93 -2.21 -8.08
C SER A 273 -20.42 -2.80 -9.41
N SER A 274 -19.55 -3.49 -10.15
CA SER A 274 -19.94 -4.26 -11.34
C SER A 274 -18.91 -5.32 -11.71
N LYS A 275 -19.39 -6.49 -12.17
CA LYS A 275 -18.56 -7.53 -12.78
C LYS A 275 -17.41 -8.05 -11.88
N GLY A 276 -17.67 -8.13 -10.57
CA GLY A 276 -16.70 -8.58 -9.57
C GLY A 276 -15.75 -7.49 -9.07
N TRP A 277 -15.97 -6.23 -9.43
CA TRP A 277 -15.14 -5.10 -9.00
C TRP A 277 -15.96 -4.03 -8.30
N THR A 278 -15.41 -3.50 -7.21
CA THR A 278 -15.75 -2.17 -6.72
C THR A 278 -14.88 -1.17 -7.47
N LYS A 279 -15.51 -0.31 -8.27
CA LYS A 279 -14.80 0.63 -9.13
C LYS A 279 -14.89 2.03 -8.54
N ILE A 280 -13.76 2.71 -8.47
CA ILE A 280 -13.67 4.10 -8.01
C ILE A 280 -13.09 4.94 -9.15
N PHE A 281 -13.69 6.10 -9.38
CA PHE A 281 -13.25 7.05 -10.39
C PHE A 281 -13.10 8.43 -9.76
N ILE A 282 -11.94 9.03 -9.93
CA ILE A 282 -11.65 10.37 -9.42
C ILE A 282 -11.30 11.26 -10.58
N TYR A 283 -11.98 12.39 -10.65
CA TYR A 283 -11.82 13.37 -11.71
C TYR A 283 -11.43 14.70 -11.08
N TYR A 284 -10.19 15.11 -11.34
CA TYR A 284 -9.69 16.44 -11.02
C TYR A 284 -9.80 17.33 -12.26
N ASN A 285 -10.56 18.39 -12.13
CA ASN A 285 -10.82 19.34 -13.18
C ASN A 285 -10.01 20.62 -13.00
N ALA A 286 -9.11 20.91 -13.95
CA ALA A 286 -8.35 22.15 -13.95
C ALA A 286 -9.14 23.36 -14.51
N THR A 287 -10.15 23.12 -15.35
CA THR A 287 -10.97 24.16 -15.99
C THR A 287 -12.44 23.80 -15.86
N GLU A 288 -13.23 24.56 -15.09
CA GLU A 288 -14.64 24.30 -14.75
C GLU A 288 -15.45 23.63 -15.88
N GLY A 289 -16.23 22.57 -15.57
CA GLY A 289 -17.17 21.96 -16.52
C GLY A 289 -17.27 20.42 -16.57
N GLY A 290 -16.37 19.67 -15.92
CA GLY A 290 -16.39 18.19 -15.88
C GLY A 290 -16.32 17.62 -14.47
N ASN A 291 -16.91 16.42 -14.30
CA ASN A 291 -16.86 15.63 -13.07
C ASN A 291 -16.87 14.13 -13.39
N CYS A 292 -16.66 13.27 -12.38
CA CYS A 292 -16.64 11.82 -12.58
C CYS A 292 -17.97 11.25 -13.10
N GLU A 293 -19.14 11.86 -12.80
CA GLU A 293 -20.44 11.44 -13.35
C GLU A 293 -20.49 11.63 -14.87
N SER A 294 -20.10 12.82 -15.35
CA SER A 294 -20.03 13.13 -16.79
C SER A 294 -19.06 12.23 -17.54
N MET A 295 -17.93 11.88 -16.91
CA MET A 295 -16.94 10.95 -17.45
C MET A 295 -17.50 9.53 -17.56
N LEU A 296 -18.19 9.04 -16.52
CA LEU A 296 -18.84 7.73 -16.52
C LEU A 296 -19.99 7.65 -17.52
N GLY A 297 -20.58 8.77 -17.94
CA GLY A 297 -21.56 8.83 -19.02
C GLY A 297 -20.97 8.54 -20.40
N SER A 298 -19.66 8.71 -20.57
CA SER A 298 -18.96 8.56 -21.85
C SER A 298 -18.28 7.19 -21.98
N LYS A 299 -18.11 6.71 -23.21
CA LYS A 299 -17.22 5.59 -23.52
C LYS A 299 -16.11 6.12 -24.41
N TYR A 300 -14.86 5.83 -24.04
CA TYR A 300 -13.71 6.23 -24.82
C TYR A 300 -13.13 5.03 -25.56
N ASN A 301 -12.37 5.31 -26.63
CA ASN A 301 -11.65 4.26 -27.33
C ASN A 301 -10.41 3.88 -26.53
N ASP A 302 -10.06 2.60 -26.51
CA ASP A 302 -8.89 2.09 -25.78
C ASP A 302 -7.56 2.39 -26.50
N THR A 303 -7.43 3.59 -27.13
CA THR A 303 -6.22 3.98 -27.87
C THR A 303 -5.00 4.08 -26.95
N GLU A 304 -5.17 4.65 -25.75
CA GLU A 304 -4.10 4.78 -24.77
C GLU A 304 -3.63 3.41 -24.27
N TYR A 305 -4.58 2.50 -24.02
CA TYR A 305 -4.27 1.10 -23.73
C TYR A 305 -3.47 0.44 -24.85
N ALA A 306 -3.84 0.68 -26.12
CA ALA A 306 -3.10 0.15 -27.25
C ALA A 306 -1.68 0.70 -27.32
N LEU A 307 -1.46 1.99 -27.03
CA LEU A 307 -0.13 2.59 -26.95
C LEU A 307 0.71 1.95 -25.84
N LEU A 308 0.15 1.81 -24.64
CA LEU A 308 0.82 1.19 -23.50
C LEU A 308 1.14 -0.29 -23.77
N SER A 309 0.17 -1.04 -24.31
CA SER A 309 0.33 -2.44 -24.67
C SER A 309 1.41 -2.65 -25.74
N ASN A 310 1.44 -1.78 -26.75
CA ASN A 310 2.50 -1.79 -27.77
C ASN A 310 3.88 -1.46 -27.15
N ALA A 311 3.95 -0.47 -26.26
CA ALA A 311 5.19 -0.12 -25.57
C ALA A 311 5.69 -1.26 -24.66
N THR A 312 4.82 -1.91 -23.91
CA THR A 312 5.16 -3.09 -23.09
C THR A 312 5.63 -4.25 -23.95
N SER A 313 4.97 -4.50 -25.09
CA SER A 313 5.37 -5.55 -26.03
C SER A 313 6.74 -5.28 -26.66
N SER A 314 7.00 -4.03 -27.06
CA SER A 314 8.27 -3.62 -27.68
C SER A 314 9.45 -3.63 -26.70
N HIS A 315 9.20 -3.58 -25.40
CA HIS A 315 10.22 -3.62 -24.34
C HIS A 315 10.12 -4.87 -23.46
N SER A 316 9.60 -5.97 -24.01
CA SER A 316 9.37 -7.22 -23.26
C SER A 316 10.64 -7.86 -22.72
N ALA A 317 11.78 -7.70 -23.41
CA ALA A 317 13.08 -8.18 -22.92
C ALA A 317 13.54 -7.39 -21.69
N GLU A 318 13.26 -6.10 -21.66
CA GLU A 318 13.54 -5.22 -20.54
C GLU A 318 12.60 -5.48 -19.37
N TYR A 319 11.32 -5.77 -19.63
CA TYR A 319 10.37 -6.24 -18.61
C TYR A 319 10.87 -7.51 -17.91
N ALA A 320 11.46 -8.45 -18.67
CA ALA A 320 12.08 -9.64 -18.09
C ALA A 320 13.33 -9.32 -17.26
N LYS A 321 14.03 -8.20 -17.53
CA LYS A 321 15.16 -7.74 -16.69
C LYS A 321 14.69 -7.11 -15.38
N ASP A 322 13.59 -6.37 -15.42
CA ASP A 322 12.97 -5.77 -14.24
C ASP A 322 12.56 -6.81 -13.19
N ALA A 323 12.19 -8.03 -13.59
CA ALA A 323 11.98 -9.14 -12.66
C ALA A 323 13.23 -9.48 -11.81
N ASN A 324 14.44 -9.17 -12.30
CA ASN A 324 15.69 -9.31 -11.54
C ASN A 324 15.97 -8.12 -10.62
N PHE A 325 15.13 -7.09 -10.67
CA PHE A 325 15.20 -5.89 -9.84
C PHE A 325 14.43 -6.06 -8.53
N THR A 326 14.61 -7.24 -7.92
CA THR A 326 14.00 -7.68 -6.66
C THR A 326 15.06 -8.40 -5.80
N TYR A 327 14.92 -8.35 -4.48
CA TYR A 327 15.78 -9.14 -3.61
C TYR A 327 15.37 -10.62 -3.67
N LYS A 328 16.32 -11.53 -3.46
CA LYS A 328 16.13 -12.98 -3.65
C LYS A 328 14.96 -13.58 -2.83
N ASN A 329 14.52 -12.91 -1.77
CA ASN A 329 13.47 -13.36 -0.85
C ASN A 329 12.33 -12.36 -0.68
N SER A 330 12.19 -11.39 -1.58
CA SER A 330 11.15 -10.39 -1.43
C SER A 330 9.79 -10.86 -1.96
N THR A 331 8.74 -10.40 -1.31
CA THR A 331 7.35 -10.55 -1.76
C THR A 331 6.98 -9.35 -2.63
N SER A 332 6.37 -9.60 -3.78
CA SER A 332 5.84 -8.53 -4.63
C SER A 332 4.60 -7.92 -3.98
N GLU A 333 4.64 -6.62 -3.74
CA GLU A 333 3.50 -5.82 -3.23
C GLU A 333 2.80 -5.04 -4.34
N GLY A 334 3.38 -5.02 -5.53
CA GLY A 334 2.71 -4.59 -6.73
C GLY A 334 3.68 -4.12 -7.80
N PHE A 335 3.12 -3.63 -8.90
CA PHE A 335 3.89 -3.03 -9.98
C PHE A 335 3.07 -1.94 -10.66
N ALA A 336 3.78 -1.03 -11.33
CA ALA A 336 3.18 -0.02 -12.18
C ALA A 336 3.97 0.11 -13.48
N ILE A 337 3.32 0.67 -14.49
CA ILE A 337 3.90 0.99 -15.78
C ILE A 337 3.46 2.40 -16.14
N SER A 338 4.39 3.25 -16.55
CA SER A 338 4.10 4.60 -17.03
C SER A 338 4.55 4.85 -18.46
N LEU A 339 3.85 5.76 -19.12
CA LEU A 339 4.22 6.34 -20.40
C LEU A 339 4.10 7.87 -20.29
N ILE A 340 5.23 8.57 -20.41
CA ILE A 340 5.34 10.03 -20.34
C ILE A 340 6.03 10.52 -21.61
N GLY A 341 5.24 11.01 -22.56
CA GLY A 341 5.75 11.33 -23.90
C GLY A 341 6.35 10.09 -24.58
N LYS A 342 7.69 10.08 -24.75
CA LYS A 342 8.44 8.93 -25.31
C LYS A 342 9.13 8.08 -24.25
N ASN A 343 9.02 8.48 -22.98
CA ASN A 343 9.64 7.76 -21.88
C ASN A 343 8.67 6.71 -21.39
N TYR A 344 9.17 5.50 -21.23
CA TYR A 344 8.43 4.38 -20.67
C TYR A 344 9.10 4.04 -19.34
N SER A 345 8.36 3.61 -18.33
CA SER A 345 8.98 3.16 -17.08
C SER A 345 8.19 2.03 -16.44
N ILE A 346 8.91 1.10 -15.84
CA ILE A 346 8.35 0.04 -15.02
C ILE A 346 8.73 0.34 -13.58
N TYR A 347 7.77 0.15 -12.68
CA TYR A 347 7.92 0.31 -11.24
C TYR A 347 7.54 -1.01 -10.59
N THR A 348 8.34 -1.49 -9.66
CA THR A 348 7.94 -2.60 -8.80
C THR A 348 7.96 -2.16 -7.35
N LEU A 349 7.05 -2.72 -6.57
CA LEU A 349 6.95 -2.51 -5.14
C LEU A 349 7.08 -3.86 -4.47
N SER A 350 7.93 -3.95 -3.46
CA SER A 350 8.23 -5.23 -2.82
C SER A 350 8.62 -5.05 -1.36
N GLU A 351 8.42 -6.11 -0.59
CA GLU A 351 8.75 -6.20 0.83
C GLU A 351 9.74 -7.35 1.05
N ASP A 352 10.81 -7.10 1.80
CA ASP A 352 11.71 -8.13 2.32
C ASP A 352 11.71 -8.06 3.84
N GLY A 353 11.51 -9.20 4.51
CA GLY A 353 11.36 -9.24 5.96
C GLY A 353 12.60 -8.75 6.74
N ALA A 354 13.78 -8.74 6.12
CA ALA A 354 15.01 -8.23 6.73
C ALA A 354 15.42 -6.85 6.20
N ALA A 355 15.22 -6.59 4.90
CA ALA A 355 15.64 -5.35 4.25
C ALA A 355 14.55 -4.26 4.20
N GLY A 356 13.33 -4.55 4.67
CA GLY A 356 12.23 -3.60 4.70
C GLY A 356 11.49 -3.48 3.36
N ASN A 357 10.89 -2.32 3.13
CA ASN A 357 10.09 -2.05 1.95
C ASN A 357 10.94 -1.32 0.90
N PHE A 358 10.75 -1.64 -0.37
CA PHE A 358 11.48 -0.98 -1.43
C PHE A 358 10.65 -0.87 -2.71
N ALA A 359 10.88 0.21 -3.45
CA ALA A 359 10.31 0.43 -4.76
C ALA A 359 11.42 0.65 -5.78
N SER A 360 11.30 -0.04 -6.90
CA SER A 360 12.35 -0.14 -7.89
C SER A 360 11.82 0.38 -9.22
N ILE A 361 12.64 1.10 -9.97
CA ILE A 361 12.25 1.78 -11.21
C ILE A 361 13.27 1.48 -12.29
N MET A 362 12.76 1.00 -13.41
CA MET A 362 13.48 0.93 -14.66
C MET A 362 12.79 1.83 -15.68
N GLY A 363 13.38 3.01 -15.89
CA GLY A 363 12.95 3.99 -16.89
C GLY A 363 13.72 3.83 -18.19
N PHE A 364 13.01 3.98 -19.29
CA PHE A 364 13.50 3.91 -20.66
C PHE A 364 13.28 5.26 -21.31
N HIS A 365 14.34 5.83 -21.86
CA HIS A 365 14.28 7.11 -22.53
C HIS A 365 15.08 7.08 -23.84
N PRO A 366 14.80 7.99 -24.78
CA PRO A 366 15.64 8.17 -25.95
C PRO A 366 17.11 8.34 -25.57
N ALA A 367 18.01 7.90 -26.46
CA ALA A 367 19.44 7.98 -26.21
C ALA A 367 19.89 9.41 -25.90
N ILE A 368 20.52 9.62 -24.74
CA ILE A 368 21.11 10.89 -24.35
C ILE A 368 22.63 10.88 -24.52
N ASN A 369 23.22 12.05 -24.74
CA ASN A 369 24.67 12.19 -24.76
C ASN A 369 25.23 12.29 -23.33
N ILE A 370 25.70 11.15 -22.81
CA ILE A 370 26.23 11.01 -21.46
C ILE A 370 27.40 11.95 -21.17
N SER A 371 28.26 12.25 -22.16
CA SER A 371 29.45 13.09 -21.93
C SER A 371 29.14 14.55 -21.64
N THR A 372 27.91 14.99 -21.89
CA THR A 372 27.43 16.35 -21.59
C THR A 372 26.42 16.37 -20.44
N TYR A 373 26.09 15.19 -19.89
CA TYR A 373 25.04 15.02 -18.90
C TYR A 373 25.64 14.98 -17.49
N HIS A 374 26.11 16.15 -17.04
CA HIS A 374 26.60 16.33 -15.68
C HIS A 374 25.42 16.59 -14.76
N ARG A 375 25.28 15.74 -13.73
CA ARG A 375 24.22 15.86 -12.73
C ARG A 375 24.83 16.13 -11.38
N VAL A 376 24.30 17.13 -10.71
CA VAL A 376 24.64 17.40 -9.32
C VAL A 376 23.89 16.40 -8.43
N CYS A 377 24.62 15.74 -7.53
CA CYS A 377 24.10 14.86 -6.51
C CYS A 377 24.08 15.60 -5.17
N PRO A 378 22.92 15.82 -4.56
CA PRO A 378 22.82 16.41 -3.23
C PRO A 378 23.08 15.40 -2.11
N GLY A 379 23.30 14.13 -2.43
CA GLY A 379 23.64 13.06 -1.48
C GLY A 379 24.97 12.36 -1.81
N TYR A 380 25.03 11.06 -1.55
CA TYR A 380 26.24 10.25 -1.72
C TYR A 380 26.42 9.82 -3.18
N ILE A 381 27.67 9.82 -3.66
CA ILE A 381 27.99 9.40 -5.03
C ILE A 381 28.77 8.09 -4.99
N TYR A 382 28.20 7.00 -5.47
CA TYR A 382 28.89 5.72 -5.64
C TYR A 382 29.43 5.58 -7.07
N VAL A 383 30.72 5.23 -7.22
CA VAL A 383 31.36 5.01 -8.52
C VAL A 383 32.12 3.70 -8.52
N ASN A 384 31.79 2.79 -9.44
CA ASN A 384 32.55 1.56 -9.63
C ASN A 384 33.16 1.51 -11.03
N ASN A 385 34.46 1.72 -11.10
CA ASN A 385 35.20 1.74 -12.38
C ASN A 385 35.23 0.39 -13.10
N SER A 386 35.08 -0.73 -12.39
CA SER A 386 35.11 -2.07 -13.00
C SER A 386 33.81 -2.39 -13.74
N THR A 387 32.67 -1.91 -13.23
CA THR A 387 31.35 -2.09 -13.84
C THR A 387 30.93 -0.88 -14.66
N GLY A 388 31.62 0.26 -14.51
CA GLY A 388 31.27 1.55 -15.09
C GLY A 388 30.08 2.23 -14.39
N LEU A 389 29.58 1.68 -13.27
CA LEU A 389 28.41 2.21 -12.57
C LEU A 389 28.75 3.55 -11.88
N SER A 390 27.85 4.51 -12.03
CA SER A 390 27.87 5.79 -11.33
C SER A 390 26.46 6.10 -10.83
N MET A 391 26.31 6.34 -9.52
CA MET A 391 25.02 6.42 -8.84
C MET A 391 25.04 7.56 -7.81
N CYS A 392 23.92 8.24 -7.66
CA CYS A 392 23.67 9.22 -6.59
C CYS A 392 22.64 8.65 -5.62
N THR A 393 22.82 8.86 -4.33
CA THR A 393 21.91 8.37 -3.30
C THR A 393 21.59 9.46 -2.28
N GLU A 394 20.31 9.79 -2.20
CA GLU A 394 19.76 10.77 -1.27
C GLU A 394 19.05 10.07 -0.11
N TYR A 395 19.04 10.69 1.08
CA TYR A 395 18.34 10.15 2.25
C TYR A 395 17.31 11.15 2.76
N PHE A 396 16.08 10.71 2.89
CA PHE A 396 14.98 11.47 3.43
C PHE A 396 14.59 10.91 4.80
N LYS A 397 14.51 11.77 5.81
CA LYS A 397 13.93 11.42 7.10
C LYS A 397 12.43 11.57 7.04
N SER A 398 11.72 10.67 7.71
CA SER A 398 10.29 10.85 7.89
C SER A 398 9.98 12.10 8.71
N SER A 399 8.95 12.83 8.29
CA SER A 399 8.35 13.89 9.09
C SER A 399 7.41 13.35 10.18
N VAL A 400 6.99 12.09 10.05
CA VAL A 400 6.06 11.40 10.95
C VAL A 400 6.77 10.93 12.22
N PRO A 401 6.31 11.33 13.43
CA PRO A 401 6.91 10.93 14.70
C PRO A 401 7.12 9.42 14.86
N GLN A 402 6.16 8.62 14.40
CA GLN A 402 6.17 7.16 14.50
C GLN A 402 7.23 6.51 13.59
N LEU A 403 7.69 7.22 12.55
CA LEU A 403 8.63 6.72 11.55
C LEU A 403 10.01 7.39 11.68
N GLN A 404 10.29 8.10 12.77
CA GLN A 404 11.56 8.83 12.95
C GLN A 404 12.81 7.95 12.95
N ASN A 405 12.68 6.65 13.23
CA ASN A 405 13.77 5.68 13.16
C ASN A 405 14.01 5.13 11.74
N TYR A 406 13.17 5.50 10.78
CA TYR A 406 13.27 5.06 9.40
C TYR A 406 13.71 6.20 8.48
N SER A 407 14.35 5.82 7.39
CA SER A 407 14.72 6.71 6.30
C SER A 407 14.32 6.12 4.97
N LEU A 408 14.01 6.99 4.01
CA LEU A 408 13.92 6.62 2.61
C LEU A 408 15.27 6.93 1.95
N SER A 409 15.94 5.90 1.45
CA SER A 409 17.09 6.05 0.55
C SER A 409 16.59 6.07 -0.89
N ASP A 410 16.93 7.10 -1.67
CA ASP A 410 16.66 7.21 -3.10
C ASP A 410 17.97 7.11 -3.86
N SER A 411 18.23 5.95 -4.46
CA SER A 411 19.42 5.67 -5.24
C SER A 411 19.11 5.74 -6.73
N ILE A 412 19.77 6.61 -7.48
CA ILE A 412 19.54 6.85 -8.90
C ILE A 412 20.82 6.70 -9.73
N SER A 413 20.71 5.98 -10.85
CA SER A 413 21.76 5.87 -11.86
C SER A 413 21.18 6.12 -13.24
N ILE A 414 21.87 6.90 -14.06
CA ILE A 414 21.43 7.25 -15.41
C ILE A 414 22.46 6.74 -16.40
N SER A 415 21.99 6.05 -17.42
CA SER A 415 22.79 5.54 -18.54
C SER A 415 22.28 6.12 -19.85
N LYS A 416 22.96 5.81 -20.96
CA LYS A 416 22.59 6.32 -22.29
C LYS A 416 21.10 6.18 -22.63
N ASN A 417 20.46 5.08 -22.23
CA ASN A 417 19.08 4.75 -22.60
C ASN A 417 18.16 4.45 -21.41
N TYR A 418 18.72 4.37 -20.20
CA TYR A 418 17.99 3.92 -19.03
C TYR A 418 18.23 4.84 -17.84
N THR A 419 17.17 5.08 -17.08
CA THR A 419 17.24 5.57 -15.70
C THR A 419 16.90 4.41 -14.78
N LEU A 420 17.80 4.09 -13.85
CA LEU A 420 17.56 3.12 -12.80
C LEU A 420 17.39 3.87 -11.49
N GLN A 421 16.36 3.55 -10.73
CA GLN A 421 16.12 4.19 -9.45
C GLN A 421 15.63 3.15 -8.43
N LEU A 422 16.12 3.23 -7.19
CA LEU A 422 15.72 2.36 -6.10
C LEU A 422 15.42 3.20 -4.86
N TYR A 423 14.17 3.17 -4.46
CA TYR A 423 13.70 3.66 -3.17
C TYR A 423 13.78 2.52 -2.15
N SER A 424 14.52 2.70 -1.06
CA SER A 424 14.61 1.74 0.04
C SER A 424 14.16 2.39 1.33
N PHE A 425 13.07 1.90 1.90
CA PHE A 425 12.55 2.34 3.19
C PHE A 425 13.10 1.44 4.30
N VAL A 426 14.14 1.92 4.96
CA VAL A 426 14.97 1.15 5.89
C VAL A 426 15.12 1.86 7.23
N ASP A 427 15.36 1.08 8.29
CA ASP A 427 15.80 1.65 9.56
C ASP A 427 17.10 2.45 9.36
N LEU A 428 17.25 3.56 10.06
CA LEU A 428 18.41 4.46 9.97
C LEU A 428 19.75 3.74 10.19
N ASN A 429 19.76 2.62 10.92
CA ASN A 429 20.97 1.82 11.15
C ASN A 429 21.41 1.03 9.90
N TYR A 430 20.53 0.81 8.93
CA TYR A 430 20.80 0.07 7.68
C TYR A 430 20.86 0.99 6.45
N SER A 431 20.92 2.31 6.63
CA SER A 431 20.98 3.27 5.52
C SER A 431 22.17 3.02 4.58
N GLU A 432 23.35 2.72 5.12
CA GLU A 432 24.55 2.42 4.31
C GLU A 432 24.41 1.09 3.54
N ASP A 433 23.81 0.07 4.14
CA ASP A 433 23.53 -1.20 3.45
C ASP A 433 22.59 -0.99 2.26
N ALA A 434 21.62 -0.06 2.37
CA ALA A 434 20.72 0.28 1.26
C ALA A 434 21.48 0.82 0.04
N LEU A 435 22.51 1.66 0.24
CA LEU A 435 23.38 2.15 -0.84
C LEU A 435 24.07 0.99 -1.57
N PHE A 436 24.73 0.11 -0.82
CA PHE A 436 25.49 -1.00 -1.42
C PHE A 436 24.56 -2.03 -2.08
N ASN A 437 23.40 -2.26 -1.49
CA ASN A 437 22.39 -3.12 -2.08
C ASN A 437 21.87 -2.57 -3.41
N ALA A 438 21.60 -1.25 -3.48
CA ALA A 438 21.24 -0.58 -4.73
C ALA A 438 22.32 -0.76 -5.81
N ALA A 439 23.59 -0.51 -5.46
CA ALA A 439 24.71 -0.67 -6.39
C ALA A 439 24.86 -2.12 -6.89
N SER A 440 24.68 -3.10 -5.99
CA SER A 440 24.67 -4.52 -6.33
C SER A 440 23.52 -4.87 -7.28
N LEU A 441 22.30 -4.39 -7.01
CA LEU A 441 21.13 -4.64 -7.87
C LEU A 441 21.31 -4.01 -9.25
N PHE A 442 21.73 -2.74 -9.33
CA PHE A 442 22.02 -2.07 -10.61
C PHE A 442 23.07 -2.80 -11.43
N THR A 443 24.13 -3.31 -10.79
CA THR A 443 25.16 -4.11 -11.47
C THR A 443 24.60 -5.43 -12.00
N LYS A 444 23.72 -6.11 -11.25
CA LYS A 444 23.11 -7.39 -11.64
C LYS A 444 22.17 -7.28 -12.84
N LEU A 445 21.57 -6.11 -13.08
CA LEU A 445 20.77 -5.88 -14.29
C LEU A 445 21.59 -5.98 -15.58
N ASN A 446 22.92 -5.95 -15.48
CA ASN A 446 23.87 -6.14 -16.58
C ASN A 446 23.56 -5.21 -17.77
N ILE A 447 23.30 -3.94 -17.47
CA ILE A 447 23.07 -2.91 -18.48
C ILE A 447 24.42 -2.43 -18.97
N THR A 448 24.80 -2.85 -20.18
CA THR A 448 26.10 -2.59 -20.82
C THR A 448 26.18 -1.19 -21.44
N ASN A 449 25.76 -0.16 -20.71
CA ASN A 449 25.75 1.23 -21.18
C ASN A 449 26.74 2.09 -20.41
N GLN A 450 27.19 3.18 -21.05
CA GLN A 450 27.90 4.24 -20.35
C GLN A 450 26.95 4.98 -19.40
N TYR A 451 27.37 5.16 -18.15
CA TYR A 451 26.65 5.87 -17.10
C TYR A 451 27.11 7.33 -17.01
N SER A 452 26.20 8.22 -16.61
CA SER A 452 26.51 9.62 -16.32
C SER A 452 27.38 9.75 -15.07
N SER A 453 28.38 10.63 -15.13
CA SER A 453 29.11 11.06 -13.95
C SER A 453 28.23 11.96 -13.09
N TRP A 454 28.13 11.64 -11.80
CA TRP A 454 27.55 12.52 -10.80
C TRP A 454 28.63 13.46 -10.26
N GLU A 455 28.23 14.70 -10.02
CA GLU A 455 29.06 15.73 -9.43
C GLU A 455 28.51 16.11 -8.05
N PRO A 456 29.38 16.50 -7.10
CA PRO A 456 28.97 17.12 -5.86
C PRO A 456 27.96 18.26 -6.01
N LEU A 457 27.07 18.43 -5.02
CA LEU A 457 26.42 19.72 -4.79
C LEU A 457 27.43 20.73 -4.27
N ASP A 458 27.63 21.82 -5.02
CA ASP A 458 28.50 22.96 -4.68
C ASP A 458 27.90 23.84 -3.55
N ASN A 459 27.59 23.24 -2.40
CA ASN A 459 27.20 23.92 -1.16
C ASN A 459 28.31 23.91 -0.10
N ASN A 460 29.51 23.51 -0.49
CA ASN A 460 30.66 23.47 0.40
C ASN A 460 31.07 24.89 0.76
N THR A 461 30.86 25.28 2.02
CA THR A 461 31.16 26.64 2.50
C THR A 461 32.08 26.56 3.70
N CYS A 462 32.92 27.57 3.86
CA CYS A 462 33.77 27.74 5.01
C CYS A 462 33.64 29.17 5.49
N SER A 463 33.49 29.40 6.78
CA SER A 463 33.44 30.76 7.34
C SER A 463 34.01 30.81 8.75
N PHE A 464 34.58 31.94 9.13
CA PHE A 464 34.88 32.29 10.52
C PHE A 464 33.99 33.44 10.95
N ALA A 465 33.60 33.46 12.23
CA ALA A 465 32.81 34.55 12.81
C ALA A 465 33.55 35.90 12.78
N ASN A 466 34.89 35.86 12.72
CA ASN A 466 35.71 37.05 12.55
C ASN A 466 35.77 37.45 11.07
N SER A 467 35.14 38.57 10.72
CA SER A 467 35.10 39.08 9.34
C SER A 467 36.46 39.46 8.75
N SER A 468 37.48 39.64 9.58
CA SER A 468 38.86 39.92 9.14
C SER A 468 39.64 38.64 8.80
N ILE A 469 39.03 37.46 8.95
CA ILE A 469 39.61 36.17 8.56
C ILE A 469 38.65 35.55 7.55
N GLY A 470 38.99 35.61 6.27
CA GLY A 470 38.22 34.94 5.25
C GLY A 470 38.50 33.44 5.27
N CYS A 471 37.48 32.63 4.99
CA CYS A 471 37.64 31.23 4.66
C CYS A 471 36.85 30.90 3.40
N SER A 472 37.40 30.05 2.55
CA SER A 472 36.66 29.43 1.45
C SER A 472 37.06 27.97 1.33
N TYR A 473 36.08 27.10 1.10
CA TYR A 473 36.34 25.71 0.78
C TYR A 473 37.04 25.61 -0.59
N GLU A 474 38.05 24.75 -0.71
CA GLU A 474 38.69 24.47 -2.01
C GLU A 474 38.41 23.04 -2.48
N SER A 475 38.68 22.04 -1.63
CA SER A 475 38.52 20.62 -2.00
C SER A 475 38.52 19.70 -0.78
N PHE A 476 38.09 18.46 -0.96
CA PHE A 476 38.26 17.37 -0.01
C PHE A 476 39.09 16.26 -0.66
N ASN A 477 40.11 15.78 0.04
CA ASN A 477 40.92 14.65 -0.41
C ASN A 477 40.37 13.38 0.24
N SER A 478 39.59 12.62 -0.53
CA SER A 478 38.93 11.39 -0.08
C SER A 478 39.90 10.31 0.38
N THR A 479 41.09 10.20 -0.23
CA THR A 479 42.11 9.21 0.16
C THR A 479 42.70 9.47 1.54
N SER A 480 42.83 10.74 1.94
CA SER A 480 43.47 11.13 3.21
C SER A 480 42.50 11.60 4.29
N GLY A 481 41.21 11.74 3.98
CA GLY A 481 40.19 12.28 4.89
C GLY A 481 40.51 13.71 5.35
N LYS A 482 41.06 14.53 4.46
CA LYS A 482 41.47 15.91 4.76
C LYS A 482 40.73 16.92 3.92
N TYR A 483 40.23 17.95 4.58
CA TYR A 483 39.69 19.15 3.97
C TYR A 483 40.85 20.05 3.54
N ARG A 484 40.67 20.74 2.42
CA ARG A 484 41.54 21.84 1.98
C ARG A 484 40.67 23.09 1.90
N VAL A 485 41.05 24.09 2.68
CA VAL A 485 40.39 25.39 2.72
C VAL A 485 41.43 26.47 2.50
N LYS A 486 41.00 27.57 1.90
CA LYS A 486 41.80 28.77 1.73
C LYS A 486 41.42 29.77 2.81
N ILE A 487 42.39 30.14 3.63
CA ILE A 487 42.24 31.11 4.72
C ILE A 487 42.91 32.41 4.27
N SER A 488 42.21 33.54 4.37
CA SER A 488 42.74 34.85 4.01
C SER A 488 42.83 35.78 5.22
N ASN A 489 43.91 36.56 5.29
CA ASN A 489 44.15 37.55 6.33
C ASN A 489 43.67 38.93 5.85
N GLY A 490 42.52 39.37 6.35
CA GLY A 490 41.97 40.72 6.13
C GLY A 490 42.45 41.76 7.14
N PHE A 491 43.26 41.39 8.15
CA PHE A 491 43.86 42.36 9.05
C PHE A 491 44.96 43.16 8.35
N SER A 492 45.24 44.36 8.87
CA SER A 492 46.36 45.20 8.43
C SER A 492 47.73 44.73 8.93
N SER A 493 47.77 43.78 9.87
CA SER A 493 48.99 43.19 10.42
C SER A 493 49.12 41.70 10.10
N PRO A 494 50.36 41.15 10.05
CA PRO A 494 50.56 39.71 9.92
C PRO A 494 49.94 38.94 11.09
N ILE A 495 49.41 37.76 10.78
CA ILE A 495 48.94 36.79 11.77
C ILE A 495 49.74 35.49 11.65
N LYS A 496 49.96 34.78 12.76
CA LYS A 496 50.52 33.42 12.74
C LYS A 496 49.41 32.44 13.09
N ILE A 497 49.02 31.58 12.15
CA ILE A 497 48.04 30.52 12.36
C ILE A 497 48.76 29.34 13.01
N GLU A 498 48.40 29.01 14.25
CA GLU A 498 49.09 27.99 15.04
C GLU A 498 48.45 26.62 14.81
N ALA A 499 47.12 26.57 14.89
CA ALA A 499 46.36 25.35 14.71
C ALA A 499 44.91 25.62 14.30
N ILE A 500 44.31 24.63 13.64
CA ILE A 500 42.88 24.59 13.30
C ILE A 500 42.30 23.30 13.84
N GLY A 501 41.28 23.40 14.69
CA GLY A 501 40.43 22.30 15.06
C GLY A 501 39.15 22.28 14.25
N CYS A 502 38.64 21.07 13.99
CA CYS A 502 37.39 20.86 13.29
C CYS A 502 36.65 19.64 13.88
N SER A 503 35.38 19.80 14.25
CA SER A 503 34.57 18.76 14.92
C SER A 503 33.08 18.94 14.63
N SER A 504 32.31 17.85 14.59
CA SER A 504 30.84 17.93 14.46
C SER A 504 30.11 18.32 15.75
N TYR A 505 30.84 18.44 16.86
CA TYR A 505 30.32 18.86 18.16
C TYR A 505 31.28 19.84 18.85
N LEU A 506 30.71 20.73 19.67
CA LEU A 506 31.45 21.58 20.59
C LEU A 506 31.66 20.84 21.93
N PRO A 507 32.79 21.05 22.63
CA PRO A 507 33.96 21.84 22.23
C PRO A 507 34.88 21.11 21.25
N VAL A 508 35.56 21.88 20.39
CA VAL A 508 36.50 21.34 19.38
C VAL A 508 37.81 20.96 20.06
N ASN A 509 37.98 19.68 20.40
CA ASN A 509 39.14 19.20 21.16
C ASN A 509 40.30 18.64 20.32
N ALA A 510 40.08 18.40 19.02
CA ALA A 510 41.11 17.91 18.11
C ALA A 510 41.60 19.05 17.22
N THR A 511 42.91 19.32 17.25
CA THR A 511 43.53 20.41 16.48
C THR A 511 44.64 19.87 15.56
N THR A 512 44.68 20.38 14.34
CA THR A 512 45.77 20.17 13.38
C THR A 512 46.71 21.36 13.46
N SER A 513 47.99 21.11 13.73
CA SER A 513 48.99 22.18 13.75
C SER A 513 49.29 22.67 12.33
N ILE A 514 49.25 23.99 12.14
CA ILE A 514 49.55 24.66 10.86
C ILE A 514 50.88 25.41 10.96
N ASN A 515 51.07 26.24 12.00
CA ASN A 515 52.28 27.01 12.28
C ASN A 515 52.80 27.90 11.12
N GLU A 516 51.89 28.54 10.38
CA GLU A 516 52.23 29.40 9.24
C GLU A 516 51.96 30.87 9.53
N THR A 517 52.77 31.77 8.94
CA THR A 517 52.59 33.23 9.09
C THR A 517 51.99 33.83 7.81
N LEU A 518 50.86 34.51 7.96
CA LEU A 518 50.12 35.16 6.88
C LEU A 518 50.27 36.68 6.95
N ALA A 519 50.94 37.27 5.97
CA ALA A 519 51.00 38.72 5.84
C ALA A 519 49.61 39.31 5.54
N ALA A 520 49.45 40.62 5.78
CA ALA A 520 48.20 41.34 5.49
C ALA A 520 47.80 41.18 4.01
N GLY A 521 46.53 40.84 3.75
CA GLY A 521 45.98 40.63 2.42
C GLY A 521 46.37 39.31 1.74
N GLN A 522 47.18 38.45 2.38
CA GLN A 522 47.59 37.16 1.82
C GLN A 522 46.63 36.03 2.20
N SER A 523 46.77 34.90 1.50
CA SER A 523 46.00 33.68 1.76
C SER A 523 46.89 32.44 1.87
N LEU A 524 46.47 31.47 2.68
CA LEU A 524 47.09 30.14 2.84
C LEU A 524 46.08 29.04 2.53
N ASN A 525 46.54 28.01 1.84
CA ASN A 525 45.78 26.78 1.67
C ASN A 525 46.12 25.84 2.83
N ALA A 526 45.22 25.77 3.80
CA ALA A 526 45.34 24.92 4.98
C ALA A 526 44.69 23.57 4.70
N SER A 527 45.28 22.49 5.24
CA SER A 527 44.71 21.15 5.16
C SER A 527 44.65 20.47 6.52
N PHE A 528 43.47 20.00 6.90
CA PHE A 528 43.20 19.40 8.22
C PHE A 528 42.10 18.34 8.15
N SER A 529 42.04 17.48 9.16
CA SER A 529 40.97 16.49 9.32
C SER A 529 39.94 17.00 10.33
N CYS A 530 38.66 16.70 10.10
CA CYS A 530 37.59 16.95 11.06
C CYS A 530 37.29 15.68 11.85
N LYS A 531 37.13 15.80 13.17
CA LYS A 531 36.77 14.65 14.00
C LYS A 531 35.26 14.44 13.92
N LEU A 532 34.87 13.31 13.36
CA LEU A 532 33.50 12.82 13.37
C LEU A 532 33.19 12.27 14.78
N ALA A 533 32.12 12.73 15.42
CA ALA A 533 31.31 11.80 16.21
C ALA A 533 30.75 10.75 15.24
N SER A 534 30.34 9.58 15.70
CA SER A 534 29.46 8.70 14.91
C SER A 534 28.15 9.47 14.67
N ILE A 535 28.12 10.29 13.61
CA ILE A 535 26.96 11.03 13.17
C ILE A 535 26.08 9.98 12.46
N PRO A 536 24.81 9.82 12.85
CA PRO A 536 23.89 9.01 12.07
C PRO A 536 23.88 9.56 10.65
N ILE A 537 23.93 8.68 9.63
CA ILE A 537 24.12 8.84 8.14
C ILE A 537 23.10 9.82 7.47
N SER A 538 22.69 10.84 8.20
CA SER A 538 21.36 11.41 8.18
C SER A 538 21.38 12.93 7.94
N SER A 539 22.56 13.44 7.57
CA SER A 539 22.74 14.78 7.03
C SER A 539 23.49 14.69 5.70
N THR A 540 22.77 14.95 4.60
CA THR A 540 23.32 15.16 3.24
C THR A 540 24.39 16.27 3.20
N VAL A 541 24.42 17.10 4.24
CA VAL A 541 25.40 18.14 4.49
C VAL A 541 25.86 18.04 5.94
N SER A 542 27.15 17.74 6.14
CA SER A 542 27.79 17.77 7.44
C SER A 542 28.28 19.19 7.74
N THR A 543 27.70 19.84 8.74
CA THR A 543 28.22 21.10 9.28
C THR A 543 29.16 20.82 10.44
N TYR A 544 30.42 21.19 10.28
CA TYR A 544 31.45 21.11 11.31
C TYR A 544 31.67 22.47 11.97
N PHE A 545 31.88 22.47 13.28
CA PHE A 545 32.41 23.60 14.01
C PHE A 545 33.92 23.63 13.88
N MET A 546 34.45 24.78 13.49
CA MET A 546 35.88 25.04 13.42
C MET A 546 36.30 25.97 14.55
N ASN A 547 37.51 25.78 15.05
CA ASN A 547 38.18 26.73 15.92
C ASN A 547 39.63 26.91 15.42
N MET A 548 40.05 28.15 15.22
CA MET A 548 41.41 28.47 14.81
C MET A 548 42.13 29.25 15.91
N SER A 549 43.28 28.73 16.38
CA SER A 549 44.23 29.46 17.22
C SER A 549 45.19 30.23 16.32
N TYR A 550 45.30 31.54 16.56
CA TYR A 550 46.24 32.39 15.85
C TYR A 550 46.86 33.43 16.78
N SER A 551 48.07 33.88 16.49
CA SER A 551 48.70 34.99 17.20
C SER A 551 48.87 36.22 16.31
N MET A 552 48.61 37.38 16.90
CA MET A 552 48.78 38.69 16.25
C MET A 552 49.50 39.61 17.23
N SER A 553 50.62 40.19 16.81
CA SER A 553 51.48 41.03 17.66
C SER A 553 51.87 40.36 19.00
N GLY A 554 52.13 39.06 18.96
CA GLY A 554 52.53 38.27 20.14
C GLY A 554 51.40 37.90 21.10
N LYS A 555 50.14 38.26 20.82
CA LYS A 555 48.97 37.85 21.60
C LYS A 555 48.25 36.70 20.91
N GLN A 556 47.97 35.63 21.65
CA GLN A 556 47.17 34.50 21.18
C GLN A 556 45.68 34.86 21.19
N LEU A 557 44.99 34.50 20.12
CA LEU A 557 43.59 34.78 19.82
C LEU A 557 42.93 33.54 19.21
N TYR A 558 41.60 33.51 19.23
CA TYR A 558 40.81 32.41 18.68
C TYR A 558 39.73 32.93 17.73
N ALA A 559 39.47 32.17 16.67
CA ALA A 559 38.38 32.42 15.75
C ALA A 559 37.54 31.15 15.61
N ASP A 560 36.27 31.23 15.98
CA ASP A 560 35.30 30.17 15.75
C ASP A 560 34.70 30.29 14.35
N GLY A 561 34.32 29.17 13.76
CA GLY A 561 33.82 29.12 12.39
C GLY A 561 32.99 27.89 12.12
N THR A 562 32.51 27.80 10.88
CA THR A 562 31.78 26.65 10.37
C THR A 562 32.37 26.21 9.05
N LEU A 563 32.45 24.89 8.87
CA LEU A 563 32.75 24.24 7.60
C LEU A 563 31.53 23.38 7.26
N THR A 564 30.83 23.75 6.20
CA THR A 564 29.69 23.00 5.68
C THR A 564 30.18 22.18 4.51
N TYR A 565 29.97 20.87 4.54
CA TYR A 565 30.47 19.94 3.54
C TYR A 565 29.39 18.92 3.16
N ALA A 566 29.08 18.81 1.88
CA ALA A 566 28.30 17.69 1.35
C ALA A 566 29.21 16.46 1.29
N ASP A 567 28.83 15.37 1.96
CA ASP A 567 29.72 14.22 2.12
C ASP A 567 29.89 13.42 0.82
N PHE A 568 31.11 12.96 0.53
CA PHE A 568 31.43 12.15 -0.64
C PHE A 568 31.96 10.80 -0.16
N TYR A 569 31.13 9.77 -0.28
CA TYR A 569 31.62 8.40 -0.12
C TYR A 569 32.07 7.87 -1.49
N VAL A 570 33.38 7.82 -1.73
CA VAL A 570 33.95 7.13 -2.90
C VAL A 570 34.35 5.73 -2.46
N GLY A 571 33.51 4.74 -2.77
CA GLY A 571 33.77 3.30 -2.56
C GLY A 571 34.57 2.69 -3.69
#